data_AF-A0A0F8YB50-F1
#
_entry.id   AF-A0A0F8YB50-F1
#
_cell.length_a   1.000
_cell.length_b   1.000
_cell.length_c   1.000
_cell.angle_alpha   90.00
_cell.angle_beta   90.00
_cell.angle_gamma   90.00
#
_symmetry.space_group_name_H-M   'P 1'
#
loop_
_entity.id
_entity.type
_entity.pdbx_description
1 polymer ?
#
loop_
_entity_poly.entity_id
_entity_poly.type
_entity_poly.pdbx_seq_one_letter_code
_entity_poly.pdbx_strand_id
1 'polypeptide(L)'
;DVAFGVVSEDVDFSEADGASVWLLNEGGIVPIEAAAAISRGANIAPSANGRGQTGVATQFTRGIALQAASAAGHIIPMLVQVEETVLT
;
A
#
# COMPACT_ATOMS: atom_id res chain seq x y z
N ASP A 1 1.80 -10.30 -7.14
CA ASP A 1 1.01 -9.11 -7.50
C ASP A 1 1.79 -7.83 -7.27
N VAL A 2 1.51 -6.84 -8.10
CA VAL A 2 2.19 -5.53 -8.16
C VAL A 2 1.08 -4.50 -7.96
N ALA A 3 1.03 -3.84 -6.80
CA ALA A 3 0.11 -2.73 -6.59
C ALA A 3 0.62 -1.48 -7.31
N PHE A 4 -0.27 -0.75 -8.00
CA PHE A 4 0.06 0.48 -8.72
C PHE A 4 -0.38 1.74 -7.96
N GLY A 5 -1.38 1.62 -7.09
CA GLY A 5 -1.94 2.74 -6.36
C GLY A 5 -2.72 2.32 -5.12
N VAL A 6 -3.11 3.30 -4.31
CA VAL A 6 -4.01 3.13 -3.17
C VAL A 6 -5.22 4.03 -3.36
N VAL A 7 -6.42 3.47 -3.30
CA VAL A 7 -7.66 4.23 -3.41
C VAL A 7 -7.78 5.17 -2.20
N SER A 8 -8.09 6.45 -2.44
CA SER A 8 -8.12 7.47 -1.39
C SER A 8 -9.47 7.58 -0.68
N GLU A 9 -10.49 6.88 -1.17
CA GLU A 9 -11.88 6.97 -0.73
C GLU A 9 -12.58 5.62 -0.84
N ASP A 10 -13.69 5.47 -0.11
CA ASP A 10 -14.59 4.34 -0.33
C ASP A 10 -15.35 4.56 -1.63
N VAL A 11 -15.32 3.55 -2.50
CA VAL A 11 -15.96 3.62 -3.82
C VAL A 11 -17.26 2.86 -3.77
N ASP A 12 -18.37 3.55 -4.01
CA ASP A 12 -19.64 2.89 -4.26
C ASP A 12 -19.70 2.41 -5.71
N PHE A 13 -19.43 1.13 -5.92
CA PHE A 13 -19.47 0.49 -7.25
C PHE A 13 -20.86 0.44 -7.88
N SER A 14 -21.91 0.86 -7.17
CA SER A 14 -23.26 0.99 -7.72
C SER A 14 -23.46 2.32 -8.47
N GLU A 15 -22.59 3.31 -8.24
CA GLU A 15 -22.54 4.55 -9.00
C GLU A 15 -21.36 4.51 -9.97
N ALA A 16 -21.57 4.95 -11.22
CA ALA A 16 -20.53 4.94 -12.25
C ALA A 16 -19.53 6.09 -12.08
N ASP A 17 -19.17 6.40 -10.83
CA ASP A 17 -18.21 7.46 -10.52
C ASP A 17 -16.80 6.89 -10.39
N GLY A 18 -15.83 7.65 -10.91
CA GLY A 18 -14.42 7.29 -10.79
C GLY A 18 -13.92 7.43 -9.35
N ALA A 19 -12.76 6.85 -9.06
CA ALA A 19 -12.12 6.95 -7.76
C ALA A 19 -10.78 7.68 -7.86
N SER A 20 -10.47 8.48 -6.84
CA SER A 20 -9.16 9.09 -6.67
C SER A 20 -8.16 8.07 -6.12
N VAL A 21 -6.92 8.12 -6.62
CA VAL A 21 -5.87 7.12 -6.32
C VAL A 21 -4.54 7.80 -6.04
N TRP A 22 -3.87 7.38 -4.97
CA TRP A 22 -2.47 7.68 -4.72
C TRP A 22 -1.59 6.78 -5.59
N LEU A 23 -0.82 7.36 -6.51
CA LEU A 23 0.06 6.62 -7.40
C LEU A 23 1.37 6.24 -6.70
N LEU A 24 1.68 4.94 -6.66
CA LEU A 24 2.87 4.43 -5.95
C LEU A 24 4.17 4.63 -6.75
N ASN A 25 4.09 4.99 -8.04
CA ASN A 25 5.27 5.32 -8.84
C ASN A 25 5.71 6.79 -8.69
N GLU A 26 4.93 7.65 -8.00
CA GLU A 26 5.29 9.05 -7.75
C GLU A 26 6.05 9.25 -6.43
N GLY A 27 6.07 8.22 -5.57
CA GLY A 27 6.69 8.30 -4.25
C GLY A 27 5.81 8.99 -3.21
N GLY A 28 6.43 9.45 -2.12
CA GLY A 28 5.75 10.18 -1.05
C GLY A 28 5.23 9.29 0.09
N ILE A 29 4.34 9.84 0.90
CA ILE A 29 3.73 9.15 2.05
C ILE A 29 2.27 8.89 1.72
N VAL A 30 1.89 7.61 1.70
CA VAL A 30 0.55 7.17 1.32
C VAL A 30 -0.11 6.45 2.50
N PRO A 31 -1.39 6.75 2.82
CA PRO A 31 -2.12 6.00 3.83
C PRO A 31 -2.47 4.60 3.28
N ILE A 32 -2.27 3.56 4.08
CA ILE A 32 -2.63 2.19 3.71
C ILE A 32 -3.45 1.53 4.81
N GLU A 33 -4.43 0.71 4.42
CA GLU A 33 -5.14 -0.15 5.33
C GLU A 33 -4.35 -1.44 5.59
N ALA A 34 -4.10 -1.76 6.85
CA ALA A 34 -3.36 -2.96 7.24
C ALA A 34 -4.23 -4.23 7.11
N ALA A 35 -3.67 -5.30 6.56
CA ALA A 35 -4.30 -6.61 6.49
C ALA A 35 -4.21 -7.39 7.81
N ALA A 36 -3.24 -7.06 8.67
CA ALA A 36 -2.97 -7.66 9.97
C ALA A 36 -2.12 -6.71 10.83
N ALA A 37 -1.58 -7.17 11.96
CA ALA A 37 -0.58 -6.40 12.70
C ALA A 37 0.69 -6.17 11.86
N ILE A 38 1.20 -4.95 11.85
CA ILE A 38 2.38 -4.52 11.09
C ILE A 38 3.30 -3.74 12.01
N SER A 39 4.58 -4.11 12.04
CA SER A 39 5.59 -3.36 12.78
C SER A 39 6.02 -2.10 12.02
N ARG A 40 6.30 -1.03 12.76
CA ARG A 40 6.98 0.15 12.18
C ARG A 40 8.31 -0.28 11.57
N GLY A 41 8.62 0.24 10.38
CA GLY A 41 9.81 -0.09 9.61
C GLY A 41 9.69 -1.37 8.77
N ALA A 42 8.56 -2.08 8.83
CA ALA A 42 8.34 -3.25 7.98
C ALA A 42 8.24 -2.84 6.50
N ASN A 43 8.82 -3.66 5.63
CA ASN A 43 8.56 -3.65 4.20
C ASN A 43 7.08 -3.99 3.97
N ILE A 44 6.39 -3.19 3.17
CA ILE A 44 4.98 -3.39 2.84
C ILE A 44 4.84 -3.95 1.43
N ALA A 45 4.04 -5.00 1.29
CA ALA A 45 3.58 -5.54 0.02
C ALA A 45 2.05 -5.59 -0.01
N PRO A 46 1.41 -5.71 -1.19
CA PRO A 46 -0.03 -5.93 -1.26
C PRO A 46 -0.41 -7.34 -0.76
N SER A 47 -1.52 -7.42 -0.05
CA SER A 47 -2.21 -8.66 0.29
C SER A 47 -3.22 -9.05 -0.79
N ALA A 48 -3.73 -10.29 -0.72
CA ALA A 48 -4.73 -10.79 -1.65
C ALA A 48 -6.04 -9.96 -1.65
N ASN A 49 -6.31 -9.22 -0.57
CA ASN A 49 -7.50 -8.37 -0.43
C ASN A 49 -7.21 -6.89 -0.77
N GLY A 50 -6.06 -6.58 -1.38
CA GLY A 50 -5.67 -5.21 -1.74
C GLY A 50 -5.13 -4.36 -0.60
N ARG A 51 -5.17 -4.84 0.65
CA ARG A 51 -4.62 -4.18 1.84
C ARG A 51 -3.10 -4.32 1.93
N GLY A 52 -2.44 -3.44 2.68
CA GLY A 52 -1.01 -3.56 2.98
C GLY A 52 -0.71 -4.68 3.98
N GLN A 53 0.36 -5.43 3.75
CA GLN A 53 0.87 -6.46 4.66
C GLN A 53 2.39 -6.42 4.74
N THR A 54 2.97 -7.05 5.76
CA THR A 54 4.42 -7.27 5.83
C THR A 54 4.87 -8.11 4.63
N GLY A 55 5.78 -7.58 3.84
CA GLY A 55 6.31 -8.24 2.64
C GLY A 55 7.08 -9.51 2.97
N VAL A 56 6.91 -10.52 2.11
CA VAL A 56 7.71 -11.76 2.13
C VAL A 56 8.61 -11.83 0.89
N ALA A 57 9.61 -12.72 0.90
CA ALA A 57 10.69 -12.75 -0.11
C ALA A 57 10.23 -12.89 -1.58
N THR A 58 9.02 -13.41 -1.83
CA THR A 58 8.45 -13.60 -3.17
C THR A 58 7.58 -12.43 -3.64
N GLN A 59 7.46 -11.36 -2.86
CA GLN A 59 6.58 -10.23 -3.14
C GLN A 59 7.35 -8.96 -3.47
N PHE A 60 6.75 -8.17 -4.35
CA PHE A 60 7.23 -6.82 -4.63
C PHE A 60 6.80 -5.90 -3.50
N THR A 61 7.79 -5.44 -2.74
CA THR A 61 7.60 -4.41 -1.72
C THR A 61 7.33 -3.07 -2.40
N ARG A 62 6.48 -2.25 -1.78
CA ARG A 62 6.07 -0.92 -2.28
C ARG A 62 6.52 0.22 -1.39
N GLY A 63 6.93 -0.07 -0.16
CA GLY A 63 7.33 0.96 0.77
C GLY A 63 7.63 0.43 2.16
N ILE A 64 7.83 1.37 3.07
CA ILE A 64 8.15 1.13 4.47
C ILE A 64 7.04 1.71 5.37
N ALA A 65 6.56 0.92 6.33
CA ALA A 65 5.62 1.39 7.33
C ALA A 65 6.26 2.45 8.25
N LEU A 66 5.68 3.66 8.31
CA LEU A 66 6.15 4.73 9.21
C LEU A 66 5.54 4.63 10.61
N GLN A 67 4.43 3.90 10.75
CA GLN A 67 3.74 3.62 12.00
C GLN A 67 3.36 2.14 12.09
N ALA A 68 3.24 1.62 13.31
CA ALA A 68 2.75 0.26 13.52
C ALA A 68 1.21 0.19 13.44
N ALA A 69 0.70 -0.92 12.92
CA ALA A 69 -0.70 -1.33 13.03
C ALA A 69 -0.81 -2.47 14.05
N SER A 70 -1.76 -2.41 14.98
CA SER A 70 -1.95 -3.49 15.95
C SER A 70 -2.90 -4.59 15.44
N ALA A 71 -3.68 -4.32 14.40
CA ALA A 71 -4.64 -5.25 13.82
C ALA A 71 -4.99 -4.89 12.38
N ALA A 72 -5.74 -5.78 11.72
CA ALA A 72 -6.33 -5.51 10.42
C ALA A 72 -7.29 -4.31 10.49
N GLY A 73 -7.37 -3.54 9.39
CA GLY A 73 -8.24 -2.36 9.28
C GLY A 73 -7.63 -1.06 9.79
N HIS A 74 -6.45 -1.10 10.42
CA HIS A 74 -5.75 0.11 10.84
C HIS A 74 -5.17 0.84 9.63
N ILE A 75 -5.48 2.13 9.51
CA ILE A 75 -4.85 3.00 8.51
C ILE A 75 -3.52 3.51 9.07
N ILE A 76 -2.42 3.21 8.38
CA ILE A 76 -1.07 3.64 8.76
C ILE A 76 -0.36 4.35 7.60
N PRO A 77 0.50 5.35 7.85
CA PRO A 77 1.32 5.96 6.83
C PRO A 77 2.44 5.01 6.37
N MET A 78 2.62 4.92 5.05
CA MET A 78 3.72 4.21 4.40
C MET A 78 4.55 5.20 3.58
N LEU A 79 5.88 5.14 3.70
CA LEU A 79 6.81 5.81 2.78
C LEU A 79 6.97 4.93 1.55
N VAL A 80 6.52 5.43 0.40
CA VAL A 80 6.60 4.74 -0.89
C VAL A 80 8.06 4.65 -1.33
N GLN A 81 8.46 3.44 -1.73
CA GLN A 81 9.74 3.19 -2.38
C GLN A 81 9.52 3.20 -3.89
N VAL A 82 10.02 4.25 -4.54
CA VAL A 82 10.02 4.34 -6.00
C VAL A 82 11.15 3.44 -6.47
N GLU A 83 10.83 2.30 -7.08
CA GLU A 83 11.84 1.53 -7.79
C GLU A 83 12.29 2.35 -9.00
N GLU A 84 13.57 2.72 -9.03
CA GLU A 84 14.19 3.19 -10.26
C GLU A 84 14.11 2.05 -11.27
N THR A 85 13.26 2.20 -12.29
CA THR A 85 13.23 1.24 -13.39
C THR A 85 14.54 1.40 -14.14
N VAL A 86 15.53 0.57 -13.82
CA VAL A 86 16.74 0.44 -14.64
C VAL A 86 16.29 -0.25 -15.93
N LEU A 87 16.08 0.54 -16.98
CA LEU A 87 15.90 0.03 -18.34
C LEU A 87 17.27 -0.47 -18.81
N THR A 88 17.57 -1.76 -18.57
CA THR A 88 18.71 -2.46 -19.18
C THR A 88 18.36 -2.97 -20.56
#